data_AF-A0A5Q4SX47-F1
#
_entry.id   AF-A0A5Q4SX47-F1
#
_cell.length_a   1.000
_cell.length_b   1.000
_cell.length_c   1.000
_cell.angle_alpha   90.00
_cell.angle_beta   90.00
_cell.angle_gamma   90.00
#
_symmetry.space_group_name_H-M   'P 1'
#
loop_
_entity.id
_entity.type
_entity.pdbx_description
1 polymer ?
#
loop_
_entity_poly.entity_id
_entity_poly.type
_entity_poly.pdbx_seq_one_letter_code
_entity_poly.pdbx_strand_id
1 'polypeptide(L)'
;MTEPSMAWRARHVRITADGPGADVRLDDQDISPHVAGYTIEHRVGERPVVILHALPTGQAVFEGMAQVAVGRPANPAAAVVDFLQGIDPKRLEQAALERDDLTGERYDLARAMVAQLADWAQEGDT
;
A
#
# COMPACT_ATOMS: atom_id res chain seq x y z
N MET A 1 13.91 -29.92 -5.84
CA MET A 1 13.78 -28.86 -4.82
C MET A 1 12.31 -28.49 -4.80
N THR A 2 11.57 -29.10 -3.89
CA THR A 2 10.09 -29.09 -3.87
C THR A 2 9.65 -27.80 -3.19
N GLU A 3 8.89 -26.95 -3.88
CA GLU A 3 8.26 -25.79 -3.26
C GLU A 3 7.41 -26.25 -2.07
N PRO A 4 7.52 -25.61 -0.89
CA PRO A 4 6.67 -25.95 0.24
C PRO A 4 5.21 -25.67 -0.13
N SER A 5 4.36 -26.68 0.02
CA SER A 5 2.91 -26.62 -0.25
C SER A 5 2.24 -25.48 0.54
N MET A 6 1.87 -24.39 -0.13
CA MET A 6 1.08 -23.26 0.40
C MET A 6 -0.41 -23.62 0.52
N ALA A 7 -0.78 -24.46 1.47
CA ALA A 7 -2.18 -24.82 1.69
C ALA A 7 -2.89 -23.78 2.58
N TRP A 8 -3.71 -22.92 1.99
CA TRP A 8 -4.51 -21.92 2.70
C TRP A 8 -5.52 -22.54 3.69
N ARG A 9 -5.63 -22.01 4.91
CA ARG A 9 -6.62 -22.45 5.93
C ARG A 9 -7.22 -21.27 6.70
N ALA A 10 -8.45 -21.43 7.19
CA ALA A 10 -9.16 -20.45 8.01
C ALA A 10 -8.76 -20.55 9.50
N ARG A 11 -8.56 -19.41 10.17
CA ARG A 11 -8.18 -19.30 11.59
C ARG A 11 -8.92 -18.14 12.25
N HIS A 12 -9.03 -18.16 13.58
CA HIS A 12 -9.68 -17.07 14.31
C HIS A 12 -8.71 -15.91 14.49
N VAL A 13 -9.07 -14.73 14.00
CA VAL A 13 -8.31 -13.50 14.20
C VAL A 13 -9.19 -12.52 14.96
N ARG A 14 -8.68 -11.97 16.05
CA ARG A 14 -9.32 -10.88 16.80
C ARG A 14 -8.36 -9.70 16.82
N ILE A 15 -8.87 -8.55 16.38
CA ILE A 15 -8.13 -7.29 16.41
C ILE A 15 -8.98 -6.31 17.18
N THR A 16 -8.43 -5.79 18.27
CA THR A 16 -9.06 -4.73 19.06
C THR A 16 -8.19 -3.50 18.93
N ALA A 17 -8.65 -2.54 18.12
CA ALA A 17 -7.95 -1.26 17.97
C ALA A 17 -8.27 -0.35 19.17
N ASP A 18 -7.24 0.26 19.75
CA ASP A 18 -7.33 1.27 20.80
C ASP A 18 -6.43 2.47 20.42
N GLY A 19 -7.03 3.45 19.76
CA GLY A 19 -6.32 4.60 19.20
C GLY A 19 -5.24 4.17 18.18
N PRO A 20 -3.98 4.61 18.33
CA PRO A 20 -2.89 4.24 17.41
C PRO A 20 -2.35 2.82 17.61
N GLY A 21 -2.79 2.11 18.64
CA GLY A 21 -2.38 0.73 18.95
C GLY A 21 -3.47 -0.30 18.61
N ALA A 22 -3.10 -1.57 18.64
CA ALA A 22 -4.04 -2.68 18.54
C ALA A 22 -3.57 -3.90 19.35
N ASP A 23 -4.50 -4.54 20.05
CA ASP A 23 -4.36 -5.93 20.51
C ASP A 23 -4.70 -6.85 19.33
N VAL A 24 -3.74 -7.66 18.91
CA VAL A 24 -3.85 -8.59 17.80
C VAL A 24 -3.70 -10.00 18.35
N ARG A 25 -4.79 -10.78 18.27
CA ARG A 25 -4.80 -12.19 18.67
C ARG A 25 -5.06 -13.10 17.49
N LEU A 26 -4.26 -14.15 17.40
CA LEU A 26 -4.43 -15.25 16.46
C LEU A 26 -4.71 -16.52 17.26
N ASP A 27 -5.89 -17.11 17.07
CA ASP A 27 -6.36 -18.28 17.82
C ASP A 27 -6.15 -18.10 19.34
N ASP A 28 -6.54 -16.91 19.81
CA ASP A 28 -6.42 -16.46 21.20
C ASP A 28 -4.99 -16.25 21.73
N GLN A 29 -3.94 -16.43 20.93
CA GLN A 29 -2.56 -16.04 21.27
C GLN A 29 -2.32 -14.57 20.94
N ASP A 30 -1.80 -13.80 21.90
CA ASP A 30 -1.36 -12.42 21.68
C ASP A 30 -0.07 -12.40 20.84
N ILE A 31 -0.15 -11.74 19.70
CA ILE A 31 0.97 -11.54 18.77
C ILE A 31 1.30 -10.06 18.56
N SER A 32 0.63 -9.15 19.27
CA SER A 32 0.83 -7.70 19.17
C SER A 32 2.31 -7.27 19.26
N PRO A 33 3.15 -7.84 20.14
CA PRO A 33 4.57 -7.49 20.23
C PRO A 33 5.40 -7.85 18.98
N HIS A 34 4.87 -8.69 18.09
CA HIS A 34 5.57 -9.19 16.91
C HIS A 34 5.02 -8.59 15.61
N VAL A 35 3.96 -7.78 15.68
CA VAL A 35 3.27 -7.21 14.53
C VAL A 35 3.56 -5.71 14.44
N ALA A 36 4.10 -5.29 13.30
CA ALA A 36 4.30 -3.89 12.93
C ALA A 36 3.03 -3.24 12.34
N GLY A 37 2.12 -4.05 11.79
CA GLY A 37 0.86 -3.59 11.21
C GLY A 37 0.09 -4.73 10.55
N TYR A 38 -1.12 -4.44 10.06
CA TYR A 38 -1.95 -5.41 9.37
C TYR A 38 -2.79 -4.77 8.26
N THR A 39 -3.22 -5.57 7.28
CA THR A 39 -4.20 -5.20 6.25
C THR A 39 -5.32 -6.22 6.26
N ILE A 40 -6.58 -5.76 6.22
CA ILE A 40 -7.77 -6.60 6.14
C ILE A 40 -8.47 -6.27 4.82
N GLU A 41 -8.65 -7.28 3.96
CA GLU A 41 -9.40 -7.17 2.71
C GLU A 41 -10.59 -8.13 2.74
N HIS A 42 -11.76 -7.67 2.29
CA HIS A 42 -12.93 -8.52 2.14
C HIS A 42 -13.73 -8.10 0.91
N ARG A 43 -13.89 -9.04 -0.02
CA ARG A 43 -14.71 -8.87 -1.23
C ARG A 43 -16.03 -9.63 -1.08
N VAL A 44 -17.10 -9.07 -1.65
CA VAL A 44 -18.43 -9.69 -1.60
C VAL A 44 -18.37 -11.09 -2.23
N GLY A 45 -18.78 -12.11 -1.47
CA GLY A 45 -18.77 -13.51 -1.92
C GLY A 45 -17.45 -14.25 -1.66
N GLU A 46 -16.43 -13.59 -1.13
CA GLU A 46 -15.13 -14.20 -0.79
C GLU A 46 -14.92 -14.27 0.74
N ARG A 47 -13.87 -15.00 1.16
CA ARG A 47 -13.46 -15.01 2.57
C ARG A 47 -12.57 -13.78 2.85
N PRO A 48 -12.68 -13.15 4.03
CA PRO A 48 -11.76 -12.10 4.42
C PRO A 48 -10.31 -12.59 4.44
N VAL A 49 -9.41 -11.74 3.97
CA VAL A 49 -7.95 -11.96 4.00
C VAL A 49 -7.34 -10.97 4.98
N VAL A 50 -6.46 -11.47 5.85
CA VAL A 50 -5.70 -10.65 6.79
C VAL A 50 -4.21 -10.88 6.55
N ILE A 51 -3.48 -9.80 6.27
CA ILE A 51 -2.03 -9.80 6.11
C ILE A 51 -1.42 -9.16 7.37
N LEU A 52 -0.47 -9.85 8.01
CA LEU A 52 0.25 -9.37 9.19
C LEU A 52 1.68 -9.00 8.80
N HIS A 53 2.09 -7.76 9.06
CA HIS A 53 3.46 -7.29 8.85
C HIS A 53 4.26 -7.48 10.14
N ALA A 54 5.33 -8.27 10.11
CA ALA A 54 6.14 -8.59 11.30
C ALA A 54 7.30 -7.60 11.52
N LEU A 55 7.72 -7.43 12.77
CA LEU A 55 8.91 -6.65 13.12
C LEU A 55 10.23 -7.39 12.79
N PRO A 56 11.33 -6.70 12.40
CA PRO A 56 12.57 -7.34 11.94
C PRO A 56 13.33 -8.16 12.99
N THR A 57 13.20 -7.80 14.28
CA THR A 57 13.94 -8.41 15.41
C THR A 57 13.11 -9.43 16.18
N GLY A 58 11.82 -9.56 15.88
CA GLY A 58 10.98 -10.59 16.45
C GLY A 58 11.15 -11.88 15.67
N GLN A 59 11.61 -12.95 16.32
CA GLN A 59 11.24 -14.28 15.87
C GLN A 59 9.72 -14.38 16.05
N ALA A 60 8.96 -14.11 15.00
CA ALA A 60 7.55 -14.45 14.97
C ALA A 60 7.46 -15.98 14.88
N VAL A 61 7.42 -16.65 16.02
CA VAL A 61 7.05 -18.07 16.07
C VAL A 61 5.55 -18.12 15.79
N PHE A 62 5.24 -18.28 14.52
CA PHE A 62 3.90 -18.51 14.02
C PHE A 62 3.63 -20.01 14.06
N GLU A 63 2.73 -20.46 14.93
CA GLU A 63 2.29 -21.86 14.97
C GLU A 63 0.79 -21.95 14.67
N GLY A 64 0.47 -22.00 13.38
CA GLY A 64 -0.89 -22.02 12.86
C GLY A 64 -0.90 -21.99 11.33
N MET A 65 -2.05 -21.92 10.66
CA MET A 65 -2.10 -21.86 9.19
C MET A 65 -2.97 -20.67 8.76
N ALA A 66 -2.34 -19.57 8.34
CA ALA A 66 -2.96 -18.33 7.87
C ALA A 66 -2.37 -17.97 6.49
N GLN A 67 -3.11 -17.19 5.70
CA GLN A 67 -2.63 -16.64 4.44
C GLN A 67 -1.60 -15.52 4.70
N VAL A 68 -0.40 -15.85 5.16
CA VAL A 68 0.62 -14.85 5.47
C VAL A 68 1.44 -14.55 4.22
N ALA A 69 1.09 -13.47 3.52
CA ALA A 69 1.98 -12.86 2.54
C ALA A 69 2.96 -11.95 3.27
N VAL A 70 4.20 -12.40 3.47
CA VAL A 70 5.30 -11.50 3.84
C VAL A 70 5.77 -10.80 2.56
N GLY A 71 4.99 -9.82 2.13
CA GLY A 71 5.40 -8.90 1.08
C GLY A 71 6.33 -7.86 1.67
N ARG A 72 7.47 -7.62 1.01
CA ARG A 72 8.14 -6.33 1.16
C ARG A 72 7.14 -5.28 0.63
N PRO A 73 6.79 -4.21 1.37
CA PRO A 73 5.87 -3.20 0.86
C PRO A 73 6.32 -2.79 -0.54
N ALA A 74 5.39 -2.77 -1.49
CA ALA A 74 5.71 -2.39 -2.87
C ALA A 74 6.46 -1.06 -2.82
N ASN A 75 7.66 -1.02 -3.41
CA ASN A 75 8.46 0.20 -3.38
C ASN A 75 7.69 1.28 -4.16
N PRO A 76 7.17 2.33 -3.51
CA PRO A 76 6.40 3.36 -4.20
C PRO A 76 7.24 4.05 -5.28
N ALA A 77 8.57 4.02 -5.17
CA ALA A 77 9.46 4.57 -6.18
C ALA A 77 9.29 3.91 -7.55
N ALA A 78 9.01 2.61 -7.62
CA ALA A 78 8.81 1.93 -8.90
C ALA A 78 7.55 2.44 -9.60
N ALA A 79 6.43 2.54 -8.88
CA ALA A 79 5.18 3.07 -9.39
C ALA A 79 5.30 4.55 -9.83
N VAL A 80 6.04 5.37 -9.06
CA VAL A 80 6.31 6.77 -9.44
C VAL A 80 7.16 6.85 -10.71
N VAL A 81 8.19 6.00 -10.85
CA VAL A 81 9.01 5.97 -12.07
C VAL A 81 8.18 5.57 -13.28
N ASP A 82 7.38 4.51 -13.17
CA ASP A 82 6.52 4.04 -14.27
C ASP A 82 5.50 5.11 -14.68
N PHE A 83 4.87 5.78 -13.72
CA PHE A 83 3.98 6.91 -13.98
C PHE A 83 4.69 8.02 -14.75
N LEU A 84 5.84 8.49 -14.24
CA LEU A 84 6.61 9.57 -14.88
C LEU A 84 7.11 9.19 -16.28
N GLN A 85 7.47 7.93 -16.50
CA GLN A 85 7.89 7.43 -17.82
C GLN A 85 6.73 7.36 -18.82
N GLY A 86 5.49 7.20 -18.34
CA GLY A 86 4.28 7.21 -19.17
C GLY A 86 3.82 8.60 -19.61
N ILE A 87 4.38 9.67 -19.04
CA ILE A 87 4.00 11.04 -19.36
C ILE A 87 4.58 11.49 -20.69
N ASP A 88 3.74 12.02 -21.58
CA ASP A 88 4.18 12.79 -22.74
C ASP A 88 4.59 14.22 -22.29
N PRO A 89 5.88 14.60 -22.42
CA PRO A 89 6.35 15.92 -21.97
C PRO A 89 5.67 17.09 -22.69
N LYS A 90 5.30 16.93 -23.97
CA LYS A 90 4.64 18.01 -24.73
C LYS A 90 3.23 18.23 -24.24
N ARG A 91 2.51 17.13 -23.97
CA ARG A 91 1.16 17.19 -23.40
C ARG A 91 1.19 17.78 -22.00
N LEU A 92 2.20 17.45 -21.19
CA LEU A 92 2.39 18.02 -19.86
C LEU A 92 2.63 19.53 -19.92
N GLU A 93 3.56 19.98 -20.76
CA GLU A 93 3.87 21.40 -20.92
C GLU A 93 2.64 22.19 -21.41
N GLN A 94 1.94 21.66 -22.42
CA GLN A 94 0.72 22.30 -22.92
C GLN A 94 -0.36 22.38 -21.83
N ALA A 95 -0.66 21.28 -21.15
CA ALA A 95 -1.67 21.27 -20.09
C ALA A 95 -1.30 22.23 -18.96
N ALA A 96 -0.01 22.31 -18.59
CA ALA A 96 0.48 23.25 -17.59
C ALA A 96 0.33 24.73 -18.01
N LEU A 97 0.55 25.03 -19.30
CA LEU A 97 0.36 26.38 -19.85
C LEU A 97 -1.11 26.80 -19.94
N GLU A 98 -2.03 25.83 -20.03
CA GLU A 98 -3.48 26.05 -20.11
C GLU A 98 -4.14 26.19 -18.72
N ARG A 99 -3.40 26.05 -17.62
CA ARG A 99 -3.96 26.17 -16.26
C ARG A 99 -4.33 27.61 -15.92
N ASP A 100 -5.49 27.76 -15.27
CA ASP A 100 -6.01 29.06 -14.83
C ASP A 100 -5.19 29.70 -13.69
N ASP A 101 -4.39 28.91 -12.97
CA ASP A 101 -3.55 29.34 -11.85
C ASP A 101 -2.15 29.81 -12.28
N LEU A 102 -1.87 29.90 -13.58
CA LEU A 102 -0.59 30.37 -14.10
C LEU A 102 -0.49 31.91 -13.98
N THR A 103 0.45 32.36 -13.16
CA THR A 103 0.71 33.77 -12.81
C THR A 103 1.85 34.40 -13.61
N GLY A 104 2.73 33.59 -14.22
CA GLY A 104 3.88 34.05 -15.00
C GLY A 104 5.10 34.44 -14.16
N GLU A 105 5.09 34.12 -12.86
CA GLU A 105 6.24 34.34 -11.98
C GLU A 105 7.43 33.42 -12.30
N ARG A 106 8.57 33.69 -11.65
CA ARG A 106 9.73 32.80 -11.75
C ARG A 106 9.36 31.39 -11.24
N TYR A 107 9.70 30.39 -12.04
CA TYR A 107 9.43 28.96 -11.81
C TYR A 107 7.95 28.56 -11.85
N ASP A 108 7.09 29.43 -12.34
CA ASP A 108 5.65 29.20 -12.28
C ASP A 108 5.20 28.07 -13.22
N LEU A 109 5.78 28.00 -14.42
CA LEU A 109 5.58 26.86 -15.31
C LEU A 109 6.02 25.53 -14.67
N ALA A 110 7.13 25.52 -13.95
CA ALA A 110 7.59 24.31 -13.27
C ALA A 110 6.64 23.88 -12.15
N ARG A 111 6.09 24.83 -11.39
CA ARG A 111 5.04 24.55 -10.39
C ARG A 111 3.76 24.03 -11.04
N ALA A 112 3.32 24.67 -12.12
CA ALA A 112 2.17 24.26 -12.92
C ALA A 112 2.32 22.82 -13.46
N MET A 113 3.51 22.45 -13.96
CA MET A 113 3.80 21.08 -14.41
C MET A 113 3.72 20.06 -13.26
N VAL A 114 4.25 20.38 -12.07
CA VAL A 114 4.15 19.49 -10.90
C VAL A 114 2.70 19.34 -10.42
N ALA A 115 1.95 20.43 -10.38
CA ALA A 115 0.52 20.39 -10.03
C ALA A 115 -0.28 19.55 -11.03
N GLN A 116 -0.03 19.73 -12.32
CA GLN A 116 -0.71 18.95 -13.37
C GLN A 116 -0.41 17.44 -13.28
N LEU A 117 0.82 17.06 -12.94
CA LEU A 117 1.17 15.66 -12.69
C LEU A 117 0.42 15.08 -11.48
N ALA A 118 0.21 15.88 -10.43
CA ALA A 118 -0.55 15.46 -9.26
C ALA A 118 -2.04 15.27 -9.59
N ASP A 119 -2.62 16.16 -10.40
CA ASP A 119 -4.01 16.06 -10.84
C ASP A 119 -4.22 14.78 -11.67
N TRP A 120 -3.34 14.51 -12.65
CA TRP A 120 -3.42 13.27 -13.45
C TRP A 120 -3.22 12.00 -12.63
N ALA A 121 -2.36 12.03 -11.60
CA ALA A 121 -2.17 10.90 -10.71
C ALA A 121 -3.41 10.61 -9.84
N GLN A 122 -4.24 11.62 -9.56
CA GLN A 122 -5.50 11.46 -8.82
C GLN A 122 -6.65 10.98 -9.71
N GLU A 123 -6.64 11.34 -10.99
CA GLU A 123 -7.68 10.94 -11.96
C GLU A 123 -7.48 9.50 -12.49
N GLY A 124 -6.28 8.93 -12.39
CA GLY A 124 -5.88 7.64 -12.96
C GLY A 124 -6.37 6.37 -12.26
N ASP A 125 -7.44 6.43 -11.45
CA ASP A 125 -7.96 5.30 -10.65
C ASP A 125 -9.41 4.90 -11.05
N THR A 126 -9.79 5.07 -12.33
CA THR A 126 -11.06 4.54 -12.90
C THR A 126 -10.87 3.65 -14.11
#